data_AF-A0A7V5KW97-F1
#
_entry.id   AF-A0A7V5KW97-F1
#
_cell.length_a   1.000
_cell.length_b   1.000
_cell.length_c   1.000
_cell.angle_alpha   90.00
_cell.angle_beta   90.00
_cell.angle_gamma   90.00
#
_symmetry.space_group_name_H-M   'P 1'
#
loop_
_entity.id
_entity.type
_entity.pdbx_description
1 polymer ?
#
loop_
_entity_poly.entity_id
_entity_poly.type
_entity_poly.pdbx_seq_one_letter_code
_entity_poly.pdbx_strand_id
1 'polypeptide(L)' 'METLKVYILIANRFYNDGIRSALGLAVENHYGYPVVMNGEFPQMSEYMAENIAWIADMEGEVLSCGA' A
#
# COMPACT_ATOMS: atom_id res chain seq x y z
N MET A 1 -13.04 -19.28 3.86
CA MET A 1 -12.67 -18.87 2.50
C MET A 1 -11.27 -18.32 2.63
N GLU A 2 -10.27 -18.92 1.98
CA GLU A 2 -8.92 -18.34 2.02
C GLU A 2 -8.95 -17.05 1.19
N THR A 3 -8.67 -15.91 1.83
CA THR A 3 -8.59 -14.63 1.13
C THR A 3 -7.23 -14.50 0.46
N LEU A 4 -7.22 -14.17 -0.83
CA LEU A 4 -5.99 -14.03 -1.60
C LEU A 4 -5.33 -12.69 -1.24
N LYS A 5 -4.17 -12.75 -0.59
CA LYS A 5 -3.34 -11.58 -0.31
C LYS A 5 -2.68 -11.09 -1.59
N VAL A 6 -2.70 -9.77 -1.83
CA VAL A 6 -2.07 -9.16 -3.01
C VAL A 6 -0.96 -8.21 -2.56
N TYR A 7 0.24 -8.41 -3.11
CA TYR A 7 1.37 -7.50 -2.91
C TYR A 7 1.61 -6.67 -4.18
N ILE A 8 1.62 -5.35 -4.06
CA ILE A 8 1.91 -4.43 -5.17
C ILE A 8 3.30 -3.86 -4.97
N LEU A 9 4.26 -4.30 -5.80
CA LEU A 9 5.64 -3.84 -5.71
C LEU A 9 5.83 -2.51 -6.44
N ILE A 10 6.17 -1.46 -5.70
CA ILE A 10 6.35 -0.10 -6.18
C ILE A 10 7.86 0.18 -6.28
N ALA A 11 8.43 -0.11 -7.46
CA ALA A 11 9.86 0.06 -7.71
C ALA A 11 10.33 1.52 -7.72
N ASN A 12 9.46 2.44 -8.11
CA ASN A 12 9.71 3.87 -8.13
C ASN A 12 8.79 4.56 -7.12
N ARG A 13 9.38 5.01 -6.00
CA ARG A 13 8.67 5.65 -4.88
C ARG A 13 7.95 6.95 -5.22
N PHE A 14 8.20 7.56 -6.38
CA PHE A 14 7.45 8.74 -6.82
C PHE A 14 6.08 8.39 -7.42
N TYR A 15 5.84 7.11 -7.74
CA TYR A 15 4.54 6.63 -8.20
C TYR A 15 3.68 6.15 -7.03
N ASN A 16 3.24 7.10 -6.20
CA ASN A 16 2.35 6.87 -5.05
C ASN A 16 0.98 6.31 -5.47
N ASP A 17 0.63 6.35 -6.76
CA ASP A 17 -0.57 5.71 -7.31
C ASP A 17 -0.65 4.20 -6.98
N GLY A 18 0.49 3.52 -6.80
CA GLY A 18 0.50 2.12 -6.38
C GLY A 18 -0.16 1.87 -5.02
N ILE A 19 -0.02 2.81 -4.07
CA ILE A 19 -0.70 2.73 -2.76
C ILE A 19 -2.21 2.91 -2.94
N ARG A 20 -2.62 3.87 -3.78
CA ARG A 20 -4.04 4.10 -4.11
C ARG A 20 -4.67 2.89 -4.82
N SER A 21 -3.94 2.24 -5.72
CA SER A 21 -4.41 1.00 -6.37
C SER A 21 -4.61 -0.14 -5.35
N ALA A 22 -3.72 -0.25 -4.36
CA ALA A 22 -3.88 -1.25 -3.30
C ALA A 22 -5.10 -0.99 -2.42
N LEU A 23 -5.40 0.28 -2.11
CA LEU A 23 -6.63 0.66 -1.41
C LEU A 23 -7.88 0.22 -2.20
N GLY A 24 -7.92 0.46 -3.52
CA GLY A 24 -9.03 0.00 -4.36
C GLY A 24 -9.23 -1.51 -4.31
N LEU A 25 -8.14 -2.29 -4.25
CA LEU A 25 -8.22 -3.75 -4.06
C LEU A 25 -8.64 -4.15 -2.64
N ALA A 26 -8.20 -3.41 -1.63
CA ALA A 26 -8.57 -3.66 -0.24
C ALA A 26 -10.10 -3.47 -0.03
N VAL A 27 -10.73 -2.52 -0.72
CA VAL A 27 -12.19 -2.35 -0.72
C VAL A 27 -12.91 -3.60 -1.26
N GLU A 28 -12.39 -4.21 -2.33
CA GLU A 28 -13.07 -5.30 -3.04
C GLU A 28 -12.81 -6.69 -2.43
N ASN A 29 -11.62 -6.92 -1.85
CA ASN A 29 -11.21 -8.26 -1.42
C ASN A 29 -10.62 -8.31 0.00
N HIS A 30 -10.45 -7.16 0.67
CA HIS A 30 -9.64 -7.00 1.88
C HIS A 30 -8.17 -7.46 1.61
N TYR A 31 -7.18 -7.03 2.39
CA TYR A 31 -5.78 -7.52 2.28
C TYR A 31 -4.96 -7.10 1.03
N GLY A 32 -4.93 -5.80 0.73
CA GLY A 32 -3.95 -5.20 -0.19
C GLY A 32 -2.67 -4.74 0.53
N TYR A 33 -1.49 -5.11 0.01
CA TYR A 33 -0.19 -4.78 0.59
C TYR A 33 0.72 -4.08 -0.42
N PRO A 34 0.65 -2.75 -0.56
CA PRO A 34 1.61 -2.00 -1.36
C PRO A 34 2.99 -2.03 -0.68
N VAL A 35 4.03 -2.30 -1.45
CA VAL A 35 5.42 -2.43 -0.99
C VAL A 35 6.28 -1.43 -1.75
N VAL A 36 6.77 -0.41 -1.06
CA VAL A 36 7.75 0.53 -1.61
C VAL A 36 9.11 -0.16 -1.67
N MET A 37 9.69 -0.28 -2.86
CA MET A 37 10.99 -0.93 -3.05
C MET A 37 12.12 0.10 -3.14
N ASN A 38 13.35 -0.34 -2.90
CA ASN A 38 14.58 0.40 -3.17
C ASN A 38 14.77 1.67 -2.31
N GLY A 39 14.48 1.59 -1.01
CA GLY A 39 14.91 2.60 -0.04
C GLY A 39 13.80 3.10 0.88
N GLU A 40 13.96 4.34 1.34
CA GLU A 40 13.05 4.95 2.31
C GLU A 40 11.70 5.33 1.70
N PHE A 41 10.67 5.27 2.55
CA PHE A 41 9.34 5.77 2.24
C PHE A 41 9.42 7.20 1.69
N PRO A 42 8.66 7.53 0.63
CA PRO A 42 8.56 8.90 0.18
C PRO A 42 7.94 9.79 1.27
N GLN A 43 8.17 11.10 1.18
CA GLN A 43 7.55 12.05 2.10
C GLN A 43 6.03 11.90 2.09
N MET A 44 5.43 11.72 3.27
CA MET A 44 3.99 11.54 3.40
C MET A 44 3.26 12.87 3.24
N SER A 45 2.41 12.96 2.23
CA SER A 45 1.35 13.96 2.19
C SER A 45 0.19 13.53 3.08
N GLU A 46 -0.64 14.47 3.52
CA GLU A 46 -1.87 14.18 4.28
C GLU A 46 -2.76 13.18 3.52
N TYR A 47 -2.95 13.39 2.22
CA TYR A 47 -3.70 12.47 1.36
C TYR A 47 -3.13 11.04 1.35
N MET A 48 -1.81 10.89 1.37
CA MET A 48 -1.20 9.56 1.43
C MET A 48 -1.38 8.92 2.80
N ALA A 49 -1.28 9.70 3.88
CA ALA A 49 -1.52 9.22 5.24
C ALA A 49 -2.96 8.72 5.43
N GLU A 50 -3.96 9.43 4.87
CA GLU A 50 -5.36 8.99 4.88
C GLU A 50 -5.54 7.66 4.16
N ASN A 51 -4.97 7.50 2.95
CA ASN A 51 -5.04 6.24 2.22
C ASN A 51 -4.39 5.08 2.98
N ILE A 52 -3.28 5.31 3.68
CA ILE A 52 -2.60 4.30 4.51
C ILE A 52 -3.50 3.89 5.69
N ALA A 53 -4.14 4.85 6.35
CA ALA A 53 -5.07 4.56 7.44
C ALA A 53 -6.25 3.71 6.98
N TRP A 54 -6.84 4.04 5.83
CA TRP A 54 -7.93 3.24 5.25
C TRP A 54 -7.49 1.82 4.86
N ILE A 55 -6.26 1.63 4.36
CA ILE A 55 -5.72 0.30 4.10
C ILE A 55 -5.62 -0.52 5.40
N ALA A 56 -5.17 0.11 6.49
CA ALA A 56 -5.07 -0.54 7.80
C ALA A 56 -6.45 -0.94 8.37
N ASP A 57 -7.47 -0.09 8.19
CA ASP A 57 -8.85 -0.40 8.57
C ASP A 57 -9.42 -1.61 7.79
N MET A 58 -8.86 -1.93 6.62
CA MET A 58 -9.23 -3.07 5.76
C MET A 58 -8.29 -4.28 5.93
N GLU A 59 -7.58 -4.37 7.07
CA GLU A 59 -6.65 -5.44 7.43
C GLU A 59 -5.42 -5.57 6.48
N GLY A 60 -5.13 -4.51 5.71
CA GLY A 60 -3.92 -4.37 4.91
C GLY A 60 -2.78 -3.66 5.65
N GLU A 61 -1.63 -3.54 4.99
CA GLU A 61 -0.48 -2.80 5.51
C GLU A 61 0.36 -2.25 4.35
N VAL A 62 0.91 -1.05 4.49
CA VAL A 62 1.88 -0.50 3.53
C VAL A 62 3.29 -0.76 4.02
N LEU A 63 4.06 -1.48 3.22
CA LEU A 63 5.39 -1.96 3.57
C LEU A 63 6.47 -1.20 2.80
N SER A 64 7.71 -1.25 3.30
CA SER A 64 8.87 -0.85 2.53
C SER A 64 9.97 -1.91 2.62
N CYS A 65 10.61 -2.20 1.49
CA CYS A 65 11.88 -2.90 1.42
C CYS A 65 13.02 -1.87 1.48
N GLY A 66 13.23 -1.30 2.68
CA GLY A 66 14.42 -0.53 3.03
C GLY A 66 15.55 -1.45 3.51
N ALA A 67 16.80 -0.99 3.37
CA ALA A 67 17.97 -1.61 4.01
C ALA A 67 18.00 -1.29 5.51
#